data_AF-A0A6L8QC77-F1
#
_entry.id   AF-A0A6L8QC77-F1
#
_cell.length_a   1.000
_cell.length_b   1.000
_cell.length_c   1.000
_cell.angle_alpha   90.00
_cell.angle_beta   90.00
_cell.angle_gamma   90.00
#
_symmetry.space_group_name_H-M   'P 1'
#
loop_
_entity.id
_entity.type
_entity.pdbx_description
1 polymer ?
#
loop_
_entity_poly.entity_id
_entity_poly.type
_entity_poly.pdbx_seq_one_letter_code
_entity_poly.pdbx_strand_id
1 'polypeptide(L)'
;MTAFRYGIETTDAIKKKVRVFAILVVVSFLCLWMRIWYLQILKWQYLTGLSENNRVRMVTLPANRGMIKDRNGETLVSIRPAFNLYLTPEDVSELDSSLDKLSQKISFDREKLKKDMRSSKSFENVLIKGDISRKEVAFVEENNMSLPGIHIKAEPLRNYVYSSLASHTLGYLGEISKASLESDKDSNYRQGDFVGKNGLENIYEATLRGKKGYKEVEVDVSGRELQTLRKFPPQSGNNLILTLDVRIQQELEKLISGTMEKDLNGSVVVMKVQTGEVIAIASNPSFDPNLFAAGISPENWNSLVNDEWHPLQNRSIHGQYPPGSTYKIVTA
;
A
#
# COMPACT_ATOMS: atom_id res chain seq x y z
N MET A 1 67.15 -72.77 45.87
CA MET A 1 66.21 -72.59 44.73
C MET A 1 64.90 -72.16 45.33
N THR A 2 64.27 -71.05 44.98
CA THR A 2 64.24 -70.33 43.70
C THR A 2 63.59 -68.98 43.99
N ALA A 3 64.24 -67.89 43.58
CA ALA A 3 63.61 -66.57 43.52
C ALA A 3 62.73 -66.51 42.27
N PHE A 4 61.49 -66.01 42.39
CA PHE A 4 60.67 -65.65 41.23
C PHE A 4 60.19 -64.21 41.37
N ARG A 5 60.62 -63.39 40.40
CA ARG A 5 60.40 -61.96 40.27
C ARG A 5 58.93 -61.65 39.96
N TYR A 6 58.37 -60.66 40.65
CA TYR A 6 57.05 -60.08 40.34
C TYR A 6 57.20 -59.12 39.14
N GLY A 7 56.48 -59.39 38.04
CA GLY A 7 56.53 -58.61 36.80
C GLY A 7 55.75 -57.29 36.89
N ILE A 8 56.41 -56.17 36.59
CA ILE A 8 55.88 -54.80 36.59
C ILE A 8 55.43 -54.35 35.16
N GLU A 9 55.36 -55.27 34.18
CA GLU A 9 55.21 -54.89 32.76
C GLU A 9 53.80 -54.46 32.30
N THR A 10 52.75 -54.58 33.13
CA THR A 10 51.37 -54.25 32.69
C THR A 10 50.99 -52.78 32.87
N THR A 11 51.74 -52.00 33.66
CA THR A 11 51.34 -50.61 33.98
C THR A 11 51.70 -49.60 32.88
N ASP A 12 52.81 -49.82 32.17
CA ASP A 12 53.33 -48.85 31.19
C ASP A 12 52.58 -48.87 29.86
N ALA A 13 52.10 -50.03 29.41
CA ALA A 13 51.28 -50.16 28.21
C ALA A 13 49.93 -49.43 28.35
N ILE A 14 49.30 -49.53 29.54
CA ILE A 14 48.04 -48.85 29.85
C ILE A 14 48.28 -47.33 29.95
N LYS A 15 49.33 -46.90 30.65
CA LYS A 15 49.72 -45.47 30.72
C LYS A 15 49.98 -44.87 29.34
N LYS A 16 50.60 -45.63 28.41
CA LYS A 16 50.83 -45.19 27.03
C LYS A 16 49.53 -45.02 26.25
N LYS A 17 48.59 -45.96 26.36
CA LYS A 17 47.26 -45.87 25.70
C LYS A 17 46.43 -44.69 26.25
N VAL A 18 46.42 -44.49 27.57
CA VAL A 18 45.75 -43.34 28.21
C VAL A 18 46.37 -42.03 27.76
N ARG A 19 47.70 -41.94 27.65
CA ARG A 19 48.40 -40.74 27.16
C ARG A 19 48.05 -40.43 25.70
N VAL A 20 47.99 -41.44 24.84
CA VAL A 20 47.58 -41.27 23.43
C VAL A 20 46.13 -40.78 23.34
N PHE A 21 45.22 -41.36 24.13
CA PHE A 21 43.82 -40.91 24.18
C PHE A 21 43.70 -39.47 24.69
N ALA A 22 44.43 -39.11 25.75
CA ALA A 22 44.45 -37.75 26.28
C ALA A 22 44.98 -36.72 25.25
N ILE A 23 46.03 -37.07 24.49
CA ILE A 23 46.54 -36.22 23.40
C ILE A 23 45.47 -36.03 22.32
N LEU A 24 44.78 -37.10 21.93
CA LEU A 24 43.74 -37.04 20.91
C LEU A 24 42.56 -36.13 21.35
N VAL A 25 42.15 -36.23 22.62
CA VAL A 25 41.15 -35.34 23.21
C VAL A 25 41.64 -33.89 23.22
N VAL A 26 42.87 -33.62 23.64
CA VAL A 26 43.43 -32.26 23.64
C VAL A 26 43.45 -31.68 22.21
N VAL A 27 43.86 -32.47 21.21
CA VAL A 27 43.87 -32.04 19.81
C VAL A 27 42.46 -31.74 19.29
N SER A 28 41.45 -32.53 19.67
CA SER A 28 40.06 -32.26 19.26
C SER A 28 39.54 -30.95 19.85
N PHE A 29 39.81 -30.70 21.14
CA PHE A 29 39.47 -29.43 21.79
C PHE A 29 40.22 -28.26 21.16
N LEU A 30 41.49 -28.44 20.77
CA LEU A 30 42.27 -27.40 20.11
C LEU A 30 41.72 -27.05 18.72
N CYS A 31 41.24 -28.05 17.98
CA CYS A 31 40.55 -27.85 16.71
C CYS A 31 39.22 -27.09 16.89
N LEU A 32 38.42 -27.45 17.90
CA LEU A 32 37.19 -26.71 18.26
C LEU A 32 37.50 -25.28 18.69
N TRP A 33 38.56 -25.08 19.48
CA TRP A 33 38.97 -23.75 19.95
C TRP A 33 39.43 -22.87 18.80
N MET A 34 40.19 -23.42 17.86
CA MET A 34 40.59 -22.74 16.63
C MET A 34 39.38 -22.40 15.75
N ARG A 35 38.38 -23.28 15.68
CA ARG A 35 37.12 -23.02 14.96
C ARG A 35 36.32 -21.90 15.62
N ILE A 36 36.25 -21.87 16.95
CA ILE A 36 35.59 -20.80 17.70
C ILE A 36 36.34 -19.48 17.49
N TRP A 37 37.66 -19.48 17.58
CA TRP A 37 38.50 -18.32 17.33
C TRP A 37 38.30 -17.76 15.91
N TYR A 38 38.25 -18.63 14.91
CA TYR A 38 37.94 -18.26 13.53
C TYR A 38 36.56 -17.59 13.40
N LEU A 39 35.53 -18.12 14.08
CA LEU A 39 34.19 -17.53 14.06
C LEU A 39 34.12 -16.22 14.83
N GLN A 40 34.75 -16.13 15.99
CA GLN A 40 34.65 -15.01 16.93
C GLN A 40 35.55 -13.81 16.59
N ILE A 41 36.68 -14.01 15.90
CA ILE A 41 37.64 -12.93 15.61
C ILE A 41 37.69 -12.61 14.12
N LEU A 42 37.86 -13.62 13.26
CA LEU A 42 37.95 -13.41 11.81
C LEU A 42 36.59 -13.08 11.17
N LYS A 43 35.50 -13.70 11.65
CA LYS A 43 34.14 -13.47 11.12
C LYS A 43 33.28 -12.55 11.99
N TRP A 44 33.83 -11.91 13.03
CA TRP A 44 33.07 -11.03 13.93
C TRP A 44 32.28 -9.98 13.15
N GLN A 45 32.96 -9.16 12.33
CA GLN A 45 32.31 -8.08 11.57
C GLN A 45 31.21 -8.59 10.63
N TYR A 46 31.38 -9.78 10.05
CA TYR A 46 30.39 -10.38 9.15
C TYR A 46 29.18 -10.94 9.91
N LEU A 47 29.39 -11.61 11.04
CA LEU A 47 28.33 -12.19 11.87
C LEU A 47 27.57 -11.13 12.67
N THR A 48 28.26 -10.14 13.24
CA THR A 48 27.63 -8.97 13.88
C THR A 48 26.83 -8.19 12.85
N GLY A 49 27.34 -8.01 11.63
CA GLY A 49 26.59 -7.40 10.53
C GLY A 49 25.31 -8.15 10.15
N LEU A 50 25.32 -9.49 10.18
CA LEU A 50 24.12 -10.32 9.94
C LEU A 50 23.10 -10.22 11.08
N SER A 51 23.54 -10.12 12.33
CA SER A 51 22.65 -9.90 13.48
C SER A 51 22.06 -8.49 13.49
N GLU A 52 22.84 -7.47 13.14
CA GLU A 52 22.36 -6.10 12.97
C GLU A 52 21.39 -5.99 11.79
N ASN A 53 21.68 -6.62 10.64
CA ASN A 53 20.76 -6.61 9.49
C ASN A 53 19.41 -7.28 9.78
N ASN A 54 19.38 -8.29 10.66
CA ASN A 54 18.12 -8.90 11.08
C ASN A 54 17.33 -8.00 12.03
N ARG A 55 17.99 -7.04 12.68
CA ARG A 55 17.37 -6.12 13.64
C ARG A 55 16.93 -4.80 12.99
N VAL A 56 17.50 -4.42 11.84
CA VAL A 56 17.13 -3.19 11.13
C VAL A 56 16.11 -3.47 10.03
N ARG A 57 14.91 -2.90 10.18
CA ARG A 57 13.82 -3.01 9.20
C ARG A 57 13.60 -1.68 8.49
N MET A 58 13.43 -1.76 7.16
CA MET A 58 13.08 -0.61 6.33
C MET A 58 11.55 -0.44 6.28
N VAL A 59 11.05 0.64 6.86
CA VAL A 59 9.62 0.99 6.83
C VAL A 59 9.40 2.15 5.86
N THR A 60 8.47 1.98 4.94
CA THR A 60 8.12 3.01 3.95
C THR A 60 7.30 4.12 4.58
N LEU A 61 7.63 5.36 4.22
CA LEU A 61 6.84 6.54 4.56
C LEU A 61 6.05 6.98 3.33
N PRO A 62 4.71 7.12 3.43
CA PRO A 62 3.90 7.55 2.30
C PRO A 62 4.29 8.98 1.88
N ALA A 63 4.21 9.24 0.58
CA ALA A 63 4.40 10.57 0.02
C ALA A 63 3.05 11.23 -0.24
N ASN A 64 3.00 12.56 -0.12
CA ASN A 64 1.80 13.31 -0.47
C ASN A 64 1.73 13.45 -1.99
N ARG A 65 0.62 13.00 -2.57
CA ARG A 65 0.30 13.19 -3.98
C ARG A 65 0.06 14.68 -4.30
N GLY A 66 0.37 15.10 -5.51
CA GLY A 66 0.12 16.47 -5.97
C GLY A 66 -1.37 16.83 -6.01
N MET A 67 -1.72 18.06 -5.68
CA MET A 67 -3.09 18.58 -5.79
C MET A 67 -3.44 18.89 -7.25
N ILE A 68 -4.73 18.81 -7.58
CA ILE A 68 -5.25 19.21 -8.90
C ILE A 68 -6.10 20.47 -8.70
N LYS A 69 -5.78 21.51 -9.46
CA LYS A 69 -6.43 22.82 -9.39
C LYS A 69 -6.99 23.24 -10.75
N ASP A 70 -8.04 24.03 -10.71
CA ASP A 70 -8.62 24.79 -11.83
C ASP A 70 -7.66 25.90 -12.30
N ARG A 71 -7.86 26.41 -13.52
CA ARG A 71 -7.22 27.62 -14.08
C ARG A 71 -7.22 28.86 -13.15
N ASN A 72 -8.22 28.99 -12.28
CA ASN A 72 -8.43 30.07 -11.31
C ASN A 72 -7.78 29.76 -9.95
N GLY A 73 -7.15 28.59 -9.79
CA GLY A 73 -6.49 28.16 -8.56
C GLY A 73 -7.39 27.46 -7.54
N GLU A 74 -8.68 27.29 -7.84
CA GLU A 74 -9.59 26.49 -7.01
C GLU A 74 -9.16 25.02 -6.98
N THR A 75 -9.24 24.38 -5.81
CA THR A 75 -8.75 23.01 -5.64
C THR A 75 -9.85 22.01 -5.94
N LEU A 76 -9.66 21.21 -6.98
CA LEU A 76 -10.58 20.15 -7.40
C LEU A 76 -10.28 18.85 -6.65
N VAL A 77 -8.99 18.53 -6.53
CA VAL A 77 -8.53 17.33 -5.84
C VAL A 77 -7.41 17.69 -4.86
N SER A 78 -7.64 17.27 -3.63
CA SER A 78 -6.80 17.56 -2.46
C SER A 78 -6.39 16.27 -1.77
N ILE A 79 -5.67 16.41 -0.66
CA ILE A 79 -5.37 15.33 0.27
C ILE A 79 -5.88 15.73 1.64
N ARG A 80 -6.46 14.78 2.36
CA ARG A 80 -6.78 14.92 3.77
C ARG A 80 -6.18 13.78 4.57
N PRO A 81 -5.86 13.98 5.86
CA PRO A 81 -5.54 12.85 6.73
C PRO A 81 -6.76 11.95 6.89
N ALA A 82 -6.56 10.66 6.76
CA ALA A 82 -7.56 9.63 7.05
C ALA A 82 -6.97 8.60 8.01
N PHE A 83 -7.85 7.94 8.76
CA PHE A 83 -7.49 6.84 9.63
C PHE A 83 -7.81 5.53 8.92
N ASN A 84 -6.80 4.70 8.72
CA ASN A 84 -6.92 3.39 8.10
C ASN A 84 -6.71 2.32 9.16
N LEU A 85 -7.55 1.29 9.12
CA LEU A 85 -7.49 0.16 10.05
C LEU A 85 -6.70 -0.98 9.43
N TYR A 86 -5.67 -1.44 10.14
CA TYR A 86 -4.76 -2.49 9.68
C TYR A 86 -4.75 -3.69 10.63
N LEU A 87 -4.43 -4.85 10.07
CA LEU A 87 -4.17 -6.11 10.76
C LEU A 87 -2.74 -6.58 10.48
N THR A 88 -1.97 -6.92 11.51
CA THR A 88 -0.73 -7.71 11.37
C THR A 88 -1.05 -9.16 11.76
N PRO A 89 -1.14 -10.10 10.81
CA PRO A 89 -1.55 -11.48 11.10
C PRO A 89 -0.72 -12.17 12.20
N GLU A 90 0.56 -11.87 12.29
CA GLU A 90 1.50 -12.49 13.24
C GLU A 90 1.29 -12.04 14.69
N ASP A 91 0.75 -10.83 14.89
CA ASP A 91 0.53 -10.26 16.22
C ASP A 91 -0.84 -10.64 16.81
N VAL A 92 -1.65 -11.37 16.03
CA VAL A 92 -3.02 -11.74 16.40
C VAL A 92 -3.02 -13.12 17.05
N SER A 93 -3.39 -13.18 18.33
CA SER A 93 -3.52 -14.46 19.04
C SER A 93 -4.76 -15.25 18.61
N GLU A 94 -5.93 -14.61 18.62
CA GLU A 94 -7.23 -15.20 18.25
C GLU A 94 -7.90 -14.37 17.15
N LEU A 95 -7.68 -14.78 15.89
CA LEU A 95 -8.15 -14.03 14.72
C LEU A 95 -9.67 -13.93 14.65
N ASP A 96 -10.39 -15.05 14.69
CA ASP A 96 -11.85 -15.04 14.51
C ASP A 96 -12.55 -14.27 15.65
N SER A 97 -12.09 -14.43 16.89
CA SER A 97 -12.58 -13.68 18.08
C SER A 97 -12.37 -12.16 17.93
N SER A 98 -11.20 -11.74 17.44
CA SER A 98 -10.89 -10.32 17.21
C SER A 98 -11.74 -9.74 16.08
N LEU A 99 -11.93 -10.49 14.98
CA LEU A 99 -12.79 -10.08 13.86
C LEU A 99 -14.26 -10.03 14.24
N ASP A 100 -14.73 -10.92 15.11
CA ASP A 100 -16.10 -10.92 15.65
C ASP A 100 -16.38 -9.65 16.45
N LYS A 101 -15.49 -9.29 17.38
CA LYS A 101 -15.60 -8.03 18.13
C LYS A 101 -15.57 -6.82 17.19
N LEU A 102 -14.66 -6.81 16.22
CA LEU A 102 -14.54 -5.72 15.27
C LEU A 102 -15.82 -5.52 14.44
N SER A 103 -16.44 -6.63 14.04
CA SER A 103 -17.65 -6.62 13.20
C SER A 103 -18.89 -6.06 13.89
N GLN A 104 -18.89 -5.92 15.23
CA GLN A 104 -20.00 -5.32 15.97
C GLN A 104 -20.21 -3.84 15.62
N LYS A 105 -19.12 -3.13 15.29
CA LYS A 105 -19.14 -1.68 15.01
C LYS A 105 -18.63 -1.31 13.62
N ILE A 106 -17.81 -2.17 13.01
CA ILE A 106 -17.14 -1.89 11.74
C ILE A 106 -17.57 -2.94 10.72
N SER A 107 -18.22 -2.50 9.65
CA SER A 107 -18.52 -3.36 8.50
C SER A 107 -17.29 -3.51 7.61
N PHE A 108 -16.91 -4.76 7.34
CA PHE A 108 -15.81 -5.12 6.42
C PHE A 108 -16.04 -6.53 5.84
N ASP A 109 -15.40 -6.82 4.72
CA ASP A 109 -15.47 -8.12 4.05
C ASP A 109 -14.45 -9.09 4.65
N ARG A 110 -14.93 -10.08 5.41
CA ARG A 110 -14.10 -11.09 6.06
C ARG A 110 -13.43 -12.05 5.06
N GLU A 111 -14.12 -12.38 3.98
CA GLU A 111 -13.60 -13.33 2.99
C GLU A 111 -12.48 -12.69 2.17
N LYS A 112 -12.67 -11.43 1.77
CA LYS A 112 -11.61 -10.63 1.15
C LYS A 112 -10.41 -10.50 2.08
N LEU A 113 -10.62 -10.15 3.35
CA LEU A 113 -9.54 -10.01 4.32
C LEU A 113 -8.74 -11.31 4.49
N LYS A 114 -9.42 -12.46 4.65
CA LYS A 114 -8.75 -13.78 4.77
C LYS A 114 -7.94 -14.13 3.52
N LYS A 115 -8.42 -13.75 2.33
CA LYS A 115 -7.69 -13.92 1.07
C LYS A 115 -6.45 -13.02 0.99
N ASP A 116 -6.60 -11.76 1.37
CA ASP A 116 -5.52 -10.78 1.34
C ASP A 116 -4.40 -11.17 2.31
N MET A 117 -4.76 -11.64 3.52
CA MET A 117 -3.84 -12.21 4.51
C MET A 117 -3.02 -13.39 3.94
N ARG A 118 -3.67 -14.35 3.28
CA ARG A 118 -2.96 -15.50 2.67
C ARG A 118 -1.99 -15.10 1.57
N SER A 119 -2.24 -13.97 0.91
CA SER A 119 -1.39 -13.46 -0.15
C SER A 119 -0.29 -12.51 0.34
N SER A 120 -0.43 -11.98 1.55
CA SER A 120 0.50 -11.04 2.14
C SER A 120 1.81 -11.70 2.56
N LYS A 121 2.90 -10.94 2.56
CA LYS A 121 4.18 -11.39 3.10
C LYS A 121 4.14 -11.36 4.62
N SER A 122 5.01 -12.16 5.24
CA SER A 122 5.06 -12.21 6.70
C SER A 122 5.41 -10.84 7.30
N PHE A 123 4.69 -10.48 8.37
CA PHE A 123 4.76 -9.23 9.11
C PHE A 123 4.46 -7.98 8.26
N GLU A 124 3.64 -8.12 7.21
CA GLU A 124 3.06 -6.98 6.51
C GLU A 124 1.65 -6.67 7.03
N ASN A 125 1.32 -5.38 7.01
CA ASN A 125 0.02 -4.90 7.45
C ASN A 125 -1.00 -5.11 6.35
N VAL A 126 -2.12 -5.75 6.65
CA VAL A 126 -3.25 -5.95 5.75
C VAL A 126 -4.31 -4.90 6.05
N LEU A 127 -4.75 -4.15 5.04
CA LEU A 127 -5.80 -3.14 5.19
C LEU A 127 -7.15 -3.84 5.44
N ILE A 128 -7.77 -3.56 6.58
CA ILE A 128 -9.13 -4.03 6.88
C ILE A 128 -10.16 -3.08 6.28
N LYS A 129 -10.01 -1.79 6.58
CA LYS A 129 -10.93 -0.73 6.14
C LYS A 129 -10.20 0.61 6.10
N GLY A 130 -10.32 1.32 4.98
CA GLY A 130 -9.83 2.68 4.82
C GLY A 130 -10.84 3.73 5.31
N ASP A 131 -10.33 4.90 5.71
CA ASP A 131 -11.11 6.07 6.11
C ASP A 131 -12.19 5.79 7.17
N ILE A 132 -11.80 5.16 8.28
CA ILE A 132 -12.72 4.90 9.39
C ILE A 132 -13.13 6.19 10.12
N SER A 133 -14.38 6.24 10.55
CA SER A 133 -14.95 7.38 11.25
C SER A 133 -14.34 7.54 12.64
N ARG A 134 -14.40 8.76 13.21
CA ARG A 134 -13.90 9.02 14.58
C ARG A 134 -14.54 8.12 15.64
N LYS A 135 -15.79 7.70 15.44
CA LYS A 135 -16.49 6.77 16.35
C LYS A 135 -15.89 5.36 16.28
N GLU A 136 -15.54 4.90 15.08
CA GLU A 136 -14.86 3.62 14.89
C GLU A 136 -13.42 3.67 15.41
N VAL A 137 -12.71 4.78 15.23
CA VAL A 137 -11.38 5.01 15.83
C VAL A 137 -11.44 4.89 17.34
N ALA A 138 -12.37 5.61 17.99
CA ALA A 138 -12.54 5.54 19.44
C ALA A 138 -12.83 4.12 19.92
N PHE A 139 -13.69 3.39 19.21
CA PHE A 139 -14.01 1.99 19.54
C PHE A 139 -12.78 1.07 19.49
N VAL A 140 -11.94 1.19 18.46
CA VAL A 140 -10.74 0.35 18.32
C VAL A 140 -9.70 0.72 19.38
N GLU A 141 -9.48 2.01 19.63
CA GLU A 141 -8.52 2.48 20.65
C GLU A 141 -8.94 2.08 22.08
N GLU A 142 -10.23 2.16 22.41
CA GLU A 142 -10.77 1.71 23.71
C GLU A 142 -10.57 0.20 23.92
N ASN A 143 -10.60 -0.58 22.84
CA ASN A 143 -10.51 -2.04 22.87
C ASN A 143 -9.13 -2.57 22.45
N ASN A 144 -8.11 -1.71 22.37
CA ASN A 144 -6.78 -2.04 21.85
C ASN A 144 -6.16 -3.27 22.58
N MET A 145 -6.31 -3.36 23.90
CA MET A 145 -5.85 -4.52 24.69
C MET A 145 -6.52 -5.85 24.29
N SER A 146 -7.74 -5.80 23.75
CA SER A 146 -8.55 -6.96 23.38
C SER A 146 -8.54 -7.27 21.89
N LEU A 147 -7.86 -6.44 21.09
CA LEU A 147 -7.71 -6.54 19.64
C LEU A 147 -6.21 -6.59 19.28
N PRO A 148 -5.45 -7.59 19.77
CA PRO A 148 -4.03 -7.68 19.50
C PRO A 148 -3.76 -7.81 17.99
N GLY A 149 -2.79 -7.06 17.49
CA GLY A 149 -2.42 -7.02 16.08
C GLY A 149 -3.33 -6.17 15.19
N ILE A 150 -4.35 -5.50 15.73
CA ILE A 150 -5.16 -4.51 15.02
C ILE A 150 -4.73 -3.11 15.46
N HIS A 151 -4.35 -2.26 14.51
CA HIS A 151 -3.92 -0.90 14.80
C HIS A 151 -4.38 0.07 13.73
N ILE A 152 -4.44 1.34 14.13
CA ILE A 152 -4.87 2.45 13.27
C ILE A 152 -3.62 3.18 12.77
N LYS A 153 -3.59 3.52 11.49
CA LYS A 153 -2.57 4.39 10.90
C LYS A 153 -3.21 5.62 10.30
N ALA A 154 -2.62 6.77 10.60
CA ALA A 154 -2.98 8.02 9.94
C ALA A 154 -2.19 8.14 8.63
N GLU A 155 -2.89 8.14 7.50
CA GLU A 155 -2.29 8.18 6.17
C GLU A 155 -2.96 9.24 5.29
N PRO A 156 -2.24 9.84 4.32
CA PRO A 156 -2.83 10.78 3.39
C PRO A 156 -3.80 10.06 2.45
N LEU A 157 -5.04 10.53 2.43
CA LEU A 157 -6.10 10.03 1.54
C LEU A 157 -6.45 11.06 0.48
N ARG A 158 -6.70 10.59 -0.74
CA ARG A 158 -7.16 11.43 -1.85
C ARG A 158 -8.58 11.93 -1.58
N ASN A 159 -8.81 13.23 -1.78
CA ASN A 159 -10.09 13.87 -1.50
C ASN A 159 -10.54 14.71 -2.70
N TYR A 160 -11.61 14.28 -3.34
CA TYR A 160 -12.25 14.99 -4.46
C TYR A 160 -13.26 15.97 -3.88
N VAL A 161 -12.93 17.26 -3.92
CA VAL A 161 -13.58 18.32 -3.13
C VAL A 161 -15.07 18.47 -3.49
N TYR A 162 -15.40 18.27 -4.76
CA TYR A 162 -16.75 18.42 -5.30
C TYR A 162 -17.42 17.08 -5.63
N SER A 163 -16.99 15.98 -4.98
CA SER A 163 -17.53 14.62 -5.18
C SER A 163 -17.58 14.20 -6.65
N SER A 164 -18.76 14.19 -7.27
CA SER A 164 -18.99 13.68 -8.63
C SER A 164 -18.62 14.65 -9.76
N LEU A 165 -18.19 15.87 -9.42
CA LEU A 165 -17.83 16.88 -10.41
C LEU A 165 -16.59 16.47 -11.20
N ALA A 166 -16.71 16.48 -12.54
CA ALA A 166 -15.65 16.16 -13.47
C ALA A 166 -15.01 14.77 -13.23
N SER A 167 -15.75 13.81 -12.65
CA SER A 167 -15.24 12.51 -12.25
C SER A 167 -14.55 11.75 -13.37
N HIS A 168 -15.08 11.78 -14.59
CA HIS A 168 -14.46 11.11 -15.74
C HIS A 168 -13.19 11.79 -16.22
N THR A 169 -13.07 13.09 -15.98
CA THR A 169 -11.90 13.89 -16.38
C THR A 169 -10.80 13.77 -15.34
N LEU A 170 -11.14 13.97 -14.06
CA LEU A 170 -10.20 13.79 -12.95
C LEU A 170 -9.77 12.33 -12.84
N GLY A 171 -10.72 11.40 -12.96
CA GLY A 171 -10.52 9.98 -12.75
C GLY A 171 -10.50 9.59 -11.27
N TYR A 172 -10.18 8.33 -11.01
CA TYR A 172 -10.17 7.77 -9.67
C TYR A 172 -8.89 6.96 -9.42
N LEU A 173 -8.56 6.78 -8.15
CA LEU A 173 -7.49 5.89 -7.71
C LEU A 173 -8.01 4.47 -7.52
N GLY A 174 -7.14 3.48 -7.61
CA GLY A 174 -7.46 2.12 -7.20
C GLY A 174 -6.20 1.36 -6.85
N GLU A 175 -6.35 0.26 -6.11
CA GLU A 175 -5.22 -0.57 -5.73
C GLU A 175 -4.47 -1.09 -6.99
N ILE A 176 -3.14 -1.08 -6.92
CA ILE A 176 -2.30 -1.61 -7.99
C ILE A 176 -2.60 -3.10 -8.22
N SER A 177 -2.80 -3.49 -9.48
CA SER A 177 -3.01 -4.90 -9.81
C SER A 177 -1.66 -5.63 -9.84
N LYS A 178 -1.67 -6.95 -9.60
CA LYS A 178 -0.46 -7.78 -9.69
C LYS A 178 0.23 -7.66 -11.06
N ALA A 179 -0.56 -7.61 -12.13
CA ALA A 179 -0.04 -7.42 -13.49
C ALA A 179 0.70 -6.08 -13.65
N SER A 180 0.14 -4.98 -13.12
CA SER A 180 0.80 -3.67 -13.16
C SER A 180 2.08 -3.63 -12.32
N LEU A 181 2.07 -4.30 -11.15
CA LEU A 181 3.23 -4.40 -10.27
C LEU A 181 4.39 -5.19 -10.91
N GLU A 182 4.08 -6.23 -11.69
CA GLU A 182 5.10 -7.02 -12.41
C GLU A 182 5.65 -6.31 -13.64
N SER A 183 4.81 -5.54 -14.35
CA SER A 183 5.22 -4.78 -15.54
C SER A 183 6.11 -3.58 -15.21
N ASP A 184 5.85 -2.93 -14.08
CA ASP A 184 6.50 -1.67 -13.70
C ASP A 184 7.64 -1.94 -12.71
N LYS A 185 8.73 -2.53 -13.21
CA LYS A 185 9.90 -2.91 -12.39
C LYS A 185 10.69 -1.71 -11.86
N ASP A 186 10.53 -0.54 -12.45
CA ASP A 186 11.25 0.70 -12.10
C ASP A 186 10.51 1.55 -11.06
N SER A 187 9.25 1.25 -10.77
CA SER A 187 8.48 2.01 -9.77
C SER A 187 8.54 1.38 -8.39
N ASN A 188 8.67 2.24 -7.38
CA ASN A 188 8.66 1.84 -5.96
C ASN A 188 7.26 1.47 -5.45
N TYR A 189 6.40 0.90 -6.30
CA TYR A 189 5.09 0.41 -5.87
C TYR A 189 5.22 -0.86 -5.05
N ARG A 190 4.29 -1.01 -4.12
CA ARG A 190 4.07 -2.20 -3.31
C ARG A 190 2.61 -2.61 -3.45
N GLN A 191 2.32 -3.87 -3.18
CA GLN A 191 0.94 -4.32 -3.07
C GLN A 191 0.21 -3.48 -2.01
N GLY A 192 -1.07 -3.15 -2.24
CA GLY A 192 -1.82 -2.21 -1.41
C GLY A 192 -1.66 -0.73 -1.80
N ASP A 193 -0.72 -0.37 -2.68
CA ASP A 193 -0.60 1.00 -3.14
C ASP A 193 -1.75 1.41 -4.07
N PHE A 194 -2.22 2.64 -3.89
CA PHE A 194 -3.22 3.25 -4.77
C PHE A 194 -2.55 3.99 -5.92
N VAL A 195 -3.00 3.68 -7.13
CA VAL A 195 -2.54 4.28 -8.40
C VAL A 195 -3.74 4.84 -9.17
N GLY A 196 -3.53 5.89 -9.96
CA GLY A 196 -4.55 6.42 -10.86
C GLY A 196 -4.99 5.36 -11.87
N LYS A 197 -6.28 5.06 -11.94
CA LYS A 197 -6.84 4.06 -12.86
C LYS A 197 -7.47 4.68 -14.11
N ASN A 198 -7.92 5.94 -14.00
CA ASN A 198 -8.60 6.64 -15.08
C ASN A 198 -8.22 8.13 -15.08
N GLY A 199 -8.60 8.84 -16.14
CA GLY A 199 -8.55 10.29 -16.25
C GLY A 199 -7.15 10.87 -16.06
N LEU A 200 -7.13 12.10 -15.57
CA LEU A 200 -5.90 12.83 -15.27
C LEU A 200 -5.07 12.15 -14.17
N GLU A 201 -5.70 11.46 -13.23
CA GLU A 201 -5.00 10.70 -12.20
C GLU A 201 -4.09 9.61 -12.80
N ASN A 202 -4.56 8.90 -13.82
CA ASN A 202 -3.75 7.89 -14.52
C ASN A 202 -2.72 8.53 -15.45
N ILE A 203 -3.15 9.51 -16.27
CA ILE A 203 -2.27 10.16 -17.27
C ILE A 203 -1.07 10.83 -16.60
N TYR A 204 -1.29 11.50 -15.47
CA TYR A 204 -0.25 12.24 -14.75
C TYR A 204 0.22 11.53 -13.47
N GLU A 205 0.01 10.21 -13.35
CA GLU A 205 0.42 9.40 -12.20
C GLU A 205 1.89 9.64 -11.81
N ALA A 206 2.80 9.60 -12.79
CA ALA A 206 4.23 9.78 -12.56
C ALA A 206 4.58 11.17 -11.98
N THR A 207 3.82 12.20 -12.35
CA THR A 207 3.99 13.58 -11.89
C THR A 207 3.34 13.81 -10.52
N LEU A 208 2.17 13.20 -10.31
CA LEU A 208 1.35 13.37 -9.12
C LEU A 208 1.85 12.56 -7.92
N ARG A 209 2.37 11.33 -8.10
CA ARG A 209 2.62 10.40 -6.99
C ARG A 209 3.71 10.81 -6.00
N GLY A 210 4.66 11.63 -6.42
CA GLY A 210 5.84 11.96 -5.61
C GLY A 210 6.80 10.79 -5.42
N LYS A 211 7.73 10.89 -4.46
CA LYS A 211 8.68 9.82 -4.13
C LYS A 211 8.53 9.44 -2.66
N LYS A 212 8.30 8.16 -2.41
CA LYS A 212 8.18 7.62 -1.06
C LYS A 212 9.48 7.82 -0.28
N GLY A 213 9.32 8.07 1.01
CA GLY A 213 10.42 8.10 1.97
C GLY A 213 10.59 6.74 2.62
N TYR A 214 11.64 6.59 3.42
CA TYR A 214 11.90 5.36 4.17
C TYR A 214 12.50 5.72 5.52
N LYS A 215 12.17 4.95 6.56
CA LYS A 215 12.87 5.00 7.85
C LYS A 215 13.45 3.63 8.16
N GLU A 216 14.68 3.62 8.63
CA GLU A 216 15.34 2.45 9.21
C GLU A 216 14.95 2.40 10.69
N VAL A 217 14.30 1.33 11.10
CA VAL A 217 13.88 1.12 12.50
C VAL A 217 14.51 -0.16 13.03
N GLU A 218 15.01 -0.10 14.26
CA GLU A 218 15.38 -1.27 15.03
C GLU A 218 14.10 -1.97 15.49
N VAL A 219 13.98 -3.27 15.24
CA VAL A 219 12.83 -4.09 15.65
C VAL A 219 13.20 -5.13 16.70
N ASP A 220 12.30 -5.39 17.62
CA ASP A 220 12.39 -6.47 18.60
C ASP A 220 12.15 -7.84 17.92
N VAL A 221 12.35 -8.95 18.64
CA VAL A 221 12.03 -10.32 18.21
C VAL A 221 10.56 -10.49 17.81
N SER A 222 9.67 -9.66 18.36
CA SER A 222 8.25 -9.58 17.99
C SER A 222 7.98 -8.63 16.82
N GLY A 223 8.98 -8.05 16.16
CA GLY A 223 8.81 -7.16 15.00
C GLY A 223 8.34 -5.73 15.33
N ARG A 224 8.18 -5.40 16.62
CA ARG A 224 7.78 -4.06 17.10
C ARG A 224 8.92 -3.06 16.92
N GLU A 225 8.60 -1.85 16.46
CA GLU A 225 9.57 -0.76 16.29
C GLU A 225 10.07 -0.26 17.65
N LEU A 226 11.37 -0.37 17.92
CA LEU A 226 12.02 0.12 19.13
C LEU A 226 12.54 1.56 18.94
N GLN A 227 13.36 1.76 17.90
CA GLN A 227 14.04 3.02 17.68
C GLN A 227 14.21 3.31 16.19
N THR A 228 14.03 4.57 15.78
CA THR A 228 14.36 5.00 14.41
C THR A 228 15.85 5.34 14.34
N LEU A 229 16.59 4.63 13.50
CA LEU A 229 18.03 4.84 13.27
C LEU A 229 18.26 5.95 12.25
N ARG A 230 17.56 5.88 11.11
CA ARG A 230 17.70 6.83 10.00
C ARG A 230 16.35 7.12 9.36
N LYS A 231 16.18 8.33 8.85
CA LYS A 231 14.95 8.75 8.17
C LYS A 231 15.29 9.48 6.88
N PHE A 232 14.79 8.96 5.77
CA PHE A 232 14.79 9.58 4.46
C PHE A 232 13.39 10.15 4.21
N PRO A 233 13.21 11.48 4.24
CA PRO A 233 11.89 12.09 4.11
C PRO A 233 11.29 11.83 2.72
N PRO A 234 9.95 11.64 2.62
CA PRO A 234 9.27 11.57 1.34
C PRO A 234 9.31 12.91 0.60
N GLN A 235 9.21 12.85 -0.73
CA GLN A 235 9.06 14.02 -1.60
C GLN A 235 7.63 14.06 -2.13
N SER A 236 6.92 15.16 -1.89
CA SER A 236 5.58 15.37 -2.43
C SER A 236 5.60 15.41 -3.96
N GLY A 237 4.50 14.95 -4.58
CA GLY A 237 4.32 15.09 -6.02
C GLY A 237 4.00 16.51 -6.45
N ASN A 238 4.13 16.75 -7.76
CA ASN A 238 3.87 18.06 -8.35
C ASN A 238 2.36 18.29 -8.50
N ASN A 239 1.94 19.53 -8.25
CA ASN A 239 0.55 19.94 -8.47
C ASN A 239 0.26 20.11 -9.96
N LEU A 240 -0.98 19.86 -10.37
CA LEU A 240 -1.48 20.14 -11.71
C LEU A 240 -2.42 21.34 -11.69
N ILE A 241 -2.26 22.22 -12.67
CA ILE A 241 -3.17 23.33 -12.93
C ILE A 241 -3.83 23.04 -14.28
N LEU A 242 -5.15 22.93 -14.28
CA LEU A 242 -5.94 22.59 -15.45
C LEU A 242 -6.42 23.85 -16.18
N THR A 243 -6.91 23.68 -17.39
CA THR A 243 -7.64 24.73 -18.13
C THR A 243 -9.13 24.80 -17.77
N LEU A 244 -9.62 23.78 -17.06
CA LEU A 244 -11.01 23.63 -16.64
C LEU A 244 -11.38 24.76 -15.67
N ASP A 245 -12.56 25.34 -15.87
CA ASP A 245 -13.21 26.27 -14.94
C ASP A 245 -14.34 25.55 -14.21
N VAL A 246 -14.19 25.42 -12.90
CA VAL A 246 -15.06 24.68 -12.00
C VAL A 246 -16.47 25.24 -11.98
N ARG A 247 -16.62 26.56 -12.15
CA ARG A 247 -17.93 27.22 -12.13
C ARG A 247 -18.72 26.86 -13.38
N ILE A 248 -18.05 26.86 -14.53
CA ILE A 248 -18.65 26.46 -15.82
C ILE A 248 -18.94 24.96 -15.80
N GLN A 249 -18.02 24.14 -15.27
CA GLN A 249 -18.22 22.70 -15.13
C GLN A 249 -19.44 22.36 -14.27
N GLN A 250 -19.60 23.03 -13.11
CA GLN A 250 -20.73 22.81 -12.21
C GLN A 250 -22.06 23.15 -12.87
N GLU A 251 -22.14 24.30 -13.54
CA GLU A 251 -23.38 24.67 -14.23
C GLU A 251 -23.68 23.70 -15.39
N LEU A 252 -22.66 23.27 -16.12
CA LEU A 252 -22.80 22.30 -17.20
C LEU A 252 -23.34 20.95 -16.71
N GLU A 253 -22.76 20.39 -15.65
CA GLU A 253 -23.22 19.12 -15.08
C GLU A 253 -24.62 19.23 -14.50
N LYS A 254 -24.94 20.35 -13.84
CA LYS A 254 -26.28 20.63 -13.31
C LYS A 254 -27.33 20.68 -14.42
N LEU A 255 -27.00 21.25 -15.59
CA LEU A 255 -27.91 21.29 -16.73
C LEU A 255 -28.15 19.89 -17.32
N ILE A 256 -27.11 19.05 -17.37
CA ILE A 256 -27.20 17.69 -17.87
C ILE A 256 -27.98 16.79 -16.90
N SER A 257 -27.78 16.94 -15.59
CA SER A 257 -28.48 16.15 -14.57
C SER A 257 -29.88 16.69 -14.22
N GLY A 258 -30.17 17.96 -14.54
CA GLY A 258 -31.30 18.73 -13.99
C GLY A 258 -32.49 18.95 -14.90
N THR A 259 -32.59 18.31 -16.07
CA THR A 259 -33.78 18.44 -16.91
C THR A 259 -34.87 17.47 -16.43
N MET A 260 -35.79 17.98 -15.61
CA MET A 260 -36.82 17.31 -14.80
C MET A 260 -37.68 16.19 -15.43
N GLU A 261 -37.57 15.87 -16.72
CA GLU A 261 -38.39 14.82 -17.34
C GLU A 261 -37.62 13.60 -17.88
N LYS A 262 -36.30 13.69 -18.08
CA LYS A 262 -35.45 12.54 -18.48
C LYS A 262 -34.01 12.77 -18.06
N ASP A 263 -33.41 11.81 -17.35
CA ASP A 263 -31.96 11.75 -17.19
C ASP A 263 -31.29 11.77 -18.57
N LEU A 264 -30.59 12.87 -18.88
CA LEU A 264 -29.92 13.03 -20.16
C LEU A 264 -28.60 12.26 -20.13
N ASN A 265 -28.59 11.10 -20.76
CA ASN A 265 -27.39 10.30 -20.95
C ASN A 265 -26.62 10.87 -22.14
N GLY A 266 -25.45 11.46 -21.88
CA GLY A 266 -24.73 12.18 -22.91
C GLY A 266 -23.44 12.79 -22.41
N SER A 267 -22.86 13.63 -23.27
CA SER A 267 -21.63 14.34 -22.95
C SER A 267 -21.61 15.70 -23.60
N VAL A 268 -20.95 16.65 -22.94
CA VAL A 268 -20.77 18.01 -23.47
C VAL A 268 -19.33 18.44 -23.25
N VAL A 269 -18.75 19.05 -24.28
CA VAL A 269 -17.40 19.61 -24.23
C VAL A 269 -17.49 21.08 -24.61
N VAL A 270 -16.96 21.94 -23.75
CA VAL A 270 -16.86 23.38 -23.96
C VAL A 270 -15.38 23.72 -24.07
N MET A 271 -14.98 24.29 -25.21
CA MET A 271 -13.59 24.65 -25.46
C MET A 271 -13.47 26.07 -26.00
N LYS A 272 -12.33 26.71 -25.70
CA LYS A 272 -11.98 28.01 -26.27
C LYS A 272 -11.34 27.79 -27.63
N VAL A 273 -12.04 28.22 -28.68
CA VAL A 273 -11.64 27.99 -30.09
C VAL A 273 -10.26 28.57 -30.41
N GLN A 274 -9.93 29.75 -29.86
CA GLN A 274 -8.67 30.43 -30.19
C GLN A 274 -7.42 29.75 -29.61
N THR A 275 -7.55 29.05 -28.48
CA THR A 275 -6.41 28.48 -27.75
C THR A 275 -6.44 26.95 -27.67
N GLY A 276 -7.58 26.32 -27.98
CA GLY A 276 -7.79 24.89 -27.79
C GLY A 276 -8.00 24.48 -26.32
N GLU A 277 -8.01 25.42 -25.37
CA GLU A 277 -8.23 25.14 -23.95
C GLU A 277 -9.62 24.53 -23.73
N VAL A 278 -9.69 23.37 -23.07
CA VAL A 278 -10.96 22.78 -22.64
C VAL A 278 -11.37 23.43 -21.34
N ILE A 279 -12.53 24.09 -21.35
CA ILE A 279 -13.05 24.88 -20.23
C ILE A 279 -13.97 24.04 -19.34
N ALA A 280 -14.77 23.17 -19.95
CA ALA A 280 -15.60 22.20 -19.25
C ALA A 280 -15.79 20.95 -20.10
N ILE A 281 -15.82 19.79 -19.46
CA ILE A 281 -16.01 18.50 -20.09
C ILE A 281 -16.80 17.61 -19.14
N ALA A 282 -18.06 17.36 -19.48
CA ALA A 282 -19.00 16.62 -18.66
C ALA A 282 -19.51 15.38 -19.39
N SER A 283 -19.71 14.29 -18.65
CA SER A 283 -20.27 13.03 -19.14
C SER A 283 -21.27 12.54 -18.09
N ASN A 284 -22.46 12.11 -18.52
CA ASN A 284 -23.54 11.67 -17.65
C ASN A 284 -24.08 10.29 -18.09
N PRO A 285 -24.38 9.36 -17.16
CA PRO A 285 -24.26 9.47 -15.70
C PRO A 285 -22.81 9.56 -15.19
N SER A 286 -22.64 10.25 -14.06
CA SER A 286 -21.37 10.39 -13.32
C SER A 286 -21.32 9.46 -12.10
N PHE A 287 -20.19 9.43 -11.41
CA PHE A 287 -19.94 8.66 -10.19
C PHE A 287 -19.10 9.48 -9.20
N ASP A 288 -19.07 9.11 -7.92
CA ASP A 288 -18.19 9.78 -6.94
C ASP A 288 -16.82 9.06 -6.86
N PRO A 289 -15.70 9.71 -7.23
CA PRO A 289 -14.37 9.14 -7.14
C PRO A 289 -13.89 8.90 -5.71
N ASN A 290 -14.48 9.58 -4.70
CA ASN A 290 -14.14 9.35 -3.30
C ASN A 290 -14.47 7.92 -2.84
N LEU A 291 -15.45 7.26 -3.48
CA LEU A 291 -15.77 5.86 -3.21
C LEU A 291 -14.60 4.92 -3.51
N PHE A 292 -13.68 5.35 -4.38
CA PHE A 292 -12.50 4.57 -4.76
C PHE A 292 -11.25 4.95 -3.98
N ALA A 293 -11.18 6.17 -3.45
CA ALA A 293 -9.98 6.72 -2.81
C ALA A 293 -9.47 5.87 -1.64
N ALA A 294 -10.38 5.27 -0.85
CA ALA A 294 -10.08 4.42 0.30
C ALA A 294 -10.22 2.90 0.01
N GLY A 295 -10.46 2.54 -1.26
CA GLY A 295 -10.84 1.19 -1.68
C GLY A 295 -12.36 1.02 -1.72
N ILE A 296 -12.87 0.69 -2.91
CA ILE A 296 -14.31 0.57 -3.15
C ILE A 296 -14.89 -0.71 -2.50
N SER A 297 -16.07 -0.59 -1.91
CA SER A 297 -16.80 -1.75 -1.39
C SER A 297 -17.35 -2.62 -2.52
N PRO A 298 -17.51 -3.94 -2.31
CA PRO A 298 -18.09 -4.83 -3.33
C PRO A 298 -19.47 -4.38 -3.81
N GLU A 299 -20.29 -3.85 -2.91
CA GLU A 299 -21.65 -3.37 -3.20
C GLU A 299 -21.62 -2.17 -4.14
N ASN A 300 -20.81 -1.15 -3.78
CA ASN A 300 -20.66 0.06 -4.59
C ASN A 300 -20.04 -0.26 -5.95
N TRP A 301 -19.03 -1.14 -6.00
CA TRP A 301 -18.44 -1.59 -7.25
C TRP A 301 -19.47 -2.28 -8.15
N ASN A 302 -20.24 -3.22 -7.60
CA ASN A 302 -21.27 -3.93 -8.34
C ASN A 302 -22.37 -3.00 -8.86
N SER A 303 -22.73 -1.96 -8.08
CA SER A 303 -23.71 -0.97 -8.52
C SER A 303 -23.24 -0.18 -9.75
N LEU A 304 -21.95 0.17 -9.82
CA LEU A 304 -21.39 0.95 -10.94
C LEU A 304 -21.12 0.11 -12.18
N VAL A 305 -20.73 -1.16 -12.00
CA VAL A 305 -20.40 -2.06 -13.12
C VAL A 305 -21.64 -2.64 -13.79
N ASN A 306 -22.67 -2.97 -13.02
CA ASN A 306 -23.92 -3.56 -13.54
C ASN A 306 -24.96 -2.51 -13.94
N ASP A 307 -24.65 -1.22 -13.77
CA ASP A 307 -25.52 -0.15 -14.24
C ASP A 307 -25.64 -0.19 -15.77
N GLU A 308 -26.87 -0.19 -16.27
CA GLU A 308 -27.22 -0.22 -17.70
C GLU A 308 -26.59 0.94 -18.47
N TRP A 309 -26.38 2.07 -17.81
CA TRP A 309 -25.83 3.29 -18.38
C TRP A 309 -24.33 3.45 -18.16
N HIS A 310 -23.61 2.43 -17.68
CA HIS A 310 -22.14 2.42 -17.64
C HIS A 310 -21.50 3.74 -17.16
N PRO A 311 -21.78 4.18 -15.91
CA PRO A 311 -21.36 5.49 -15.39
C PRO A 311 -19.84 5.68 -15.36
N LEU A 312 -19.05 4.60 -15.34
CA LEU A 312 -17.59 4.70 -15.38
C LEU A 312 -17.03 5.14 -16.74
N GLN A 313 -17.83 5.07 -17.81
CA GLN A 313 -17.38 5.43 -19.15
C GLN A 313 -17.40 6.94 -19.38
N ASN A 314 -16.24 7.49 -19.75
CA ASN A 314 -16.17 8.85 -20.27
C ASN A 314 -16.74 8.91 -21.69
N ARG A 315 -17.97 9.39 -21.83
CA ARG A 315 -18.67 9.50 -23.14
C ARG A 315 -18.08 10.54 -24.06
N SER A 316 -17.43 11.58 -23.52
CA SER A 316 -16.81 12.65 -24.31
C SER A 316 -15.61 12.15 -25.14
N ILE A 317 -14.93 11.10 -24.66
CA ILE A 317 -13.68 10.60 -25.26
C ILE A 317 -13.87 9.19 -25.84
N HIS A 318 -14.64 8.33 -25.19
CA HIS A 318 -14.84 6.94 -25.61
C HIS A 318 -16.18 6.69 -26.31
N GLY A 319 -17.10 7.67 -26.31
CA GLY A 319 -18.39 7.54 -26.95
C GLY A 319 -18.26 7.57 -28.46
N GLN A 320 -18.71 6.52 -29.14
CA GLN A 320 -18.81 6.47 -30.59
C GLN A 320 -20.27 6.63 -31.00
N TYR A 321 -20.62 7.81 -31.50
CA TYR A 321 -21.97 8.14 -31.91
C TYR A 321 -22.00 8.53 -33.40
N PRO A 322 -23.03 8.15 -34.15
CA PRO A 322 -23.22 8.66 -35.51
C PRO A 322 -23.30 10.20 -35.46
N PRO A 323 -22.40 10.94 -36.15
CA PRO A 323 -22.34 12.41 -36.02
C PRO A 323 -23.52 13.12 -36.69
N GLY A 324 -24.23 12.43 -37.60
CA GLY A 324 -25.42 12.96 -38.26
C GLY A 324 -25.15 14.28 -38.99
N SER A 325 -26.04 15.25 -38.82
CA SER A 325 -25.93 16.54 -39.53
C SER A 325 -24.74 17.40 -39.08
N THR A 326 -24.11 17.12 -37.93
CA THR A 326 -22.93 17.88 -37.48
C THR A 326 -21.72 17.66 -38.39
N TYR A 327 -21.64 16.51 -39.08
CA TYR A 327 -20.56 16.19 -40.01
C TYR A 327 -20.70 16.86 -41.37
N LYS A 328 -21.87 17.45 -41.68
CA LYS A 328 -22.12 18.10 -42.98
C LYS A 328 -21.12 19.19 -43.31
N ILE A 329 -20.58 19.87 -42.29
CA ILE A 329 -19.57 20.92 -42.44
C ILE A 329 -18.25 20.38 -43.04
N VAL A 330 -17.91 19.11 -42.75
CA VAL A 330 -16.69 18.47 -43.27
C VAL A 330 -16.88 18.00 -44.72
N THR A 331 -18.09 17.57 -45.07
CA THR A 331 -18.42 17.10 -46.42
C THR A 331 -18.76 18.22 -47.41
N ALA A 332 -19.05 19.43 -46.90
CA ALA A 332 -19.57 20.56 -47.68
C ALA A 332 -18.50 21.30 -48.49
#